data_AF-A0A927VMS9-F1
#
_entry.id   AF-A0A927VMS9-F1
#
_cell.length_a   1.000
_cell.length_b   1.000
_cell.length_c   1.000
_cell.angle_alpha   90.00
_cell.angle_beta   90.00
_cell.angle_gamma   90.00
#
_symmetry.space_group_name_H-M   'P 1'
#
loop_
_entity.id
_entity.type
_entity.pdbx_description
1 polymer ?
#
loop_
_entity_poly.entity_id
_entity_poly.type
_entity_poly.pdbx_seq_one_letter_code
_entity_poly.pdbx_strand_id
1 'polypeptide(L)'
;MGLRIDQTDINDNASEIETAAGYFAGQELSSEDSKSTISANGNSKDAFNEEENTLITYGNGLITAANNIENLGTAFTDFDEMMAEANRT
;
A
#
# COMPACT_ATOMS: atom_id res chain seq x y z
N MET A 1 -22.55 -0.49 24.65
CA MET A 1 -21.83 -1.43 23.79
C MET A 1 -20.60 -0.70 23.31
N GLY A 2 -19.40 -1.12 23.73
CA GLY A 2 -18.15 -0.59 23.18
C GLY A 2 -17.69 -1.52 22.05
N LEU A 3 -17.41 -0.96 20.88
CA LEU A 3 -16.70 -1.69 19.82
C LEU A 3 -15.22 -1.70 20.22
N ARG A 4 -14.79 -2.76 20.90
CA ARG A 4 -13.36 -2.93 21.18
C ARG A 4 -12.69 -3.43 19.92
N ILE A 5 -11.90 -2.57 19.28
CA ILE A 5 -11.10 -2.95 18.11
C ILE A 5 -9.97 -3.88 18.56
N ASP A 6 -9.77 -4.97 17.83
CA ASP A 6 -8.61 -5.83 18.01
C ASP A 6 -7.42 -5.24 17.26
N GLN A 7 -6.48 -4.67 18.01
CA GLN A 7 -5.31 -4.02 17.43
C GLN A 7 -4.36 -5.03 16.78
N THR A 8 -4.37 -6.30 17.22
CA THR A 8 -3.59 -7.35 16.57
C THR A 8 -4.15 -7.63 15.18
N ASP A 9 -5.47 -7.78 15.05
CA ASP A 9 -6.12 -7.97 13.75
C ASP A 9 -5.89 -6.77 12.81
N ILE A 10 -5.92 -5.53 13.33
CA ILE A 10 -5.61 -4.33 12.53
C ILE A 10 -4.20 -4.40 11.95
N ASN A 11 -3.21 -4.70 12.80
CA ASN A 11 -1.81 -4.72 12.40
C ASN A 11 -1.52 -5.87 11.43
N ASP A 12 -2.11 -7.04 11.67
CA ASP A 12 -1.96 -8.20 10.80
C ASP A 12 -2.54 -7.90 9.40
N ASN A 13 -3.75 -7.31 9.34
CA ASN A 13 -4.35 -6.92 8.07
C ASN A 13 -3.54 -5.84 7.32
N ALA A 14 -3.02 -4.83 8.04
CA ALA A 14 -2.18 -3.80 7.45
C ALA A 14 -0.88 -4.39 6.87
N SER A 15 -0.24 -5.29 7.60
CA SER A 15 0.97 -6.01 7.20
C SER A 15 0.75 -6.90 5.97
N GLU A 16 -0.39 -7.59 5.89
CA GLU A 16 -0.75 -8.38 4.70
C GLU A 16 -0.92 -7.50 3.45
N ILE A 17 -1.54 -6.32 3.61
CA ILE A 17 -1.72 -5.36 2.51
C ILE A 17 -0.38 -4.75 2.09
N GLU A 18 0.49 -4.41 3.03
CA GLU A 18 1.84 -3.92 2.74
C GLU A 18 2.67 -4.98 2.00
N THR A 19 2.57 -6.24 2.43
CA THR A 19 3.20 -7.37 1.74
C THR A 19 2.67 -7.50 0.30
N ALA A 20 1.36 -7.38 0.11
CA ALA A 20 0.75 -7.40 -1.22
C ALA A 20 1.21 -6.22 -2.10
N ALA A 21 1.44 -5.04 -1.52
CA ALA A 21 1.98 -3.89 -2.24
C ALA A 21 3.37 -4.18 -2.82
N GLY A 22 4.18 -4.99 -2.12
CA GLY A 22 5.50 -5.41 -2.59
C GLY A 22 5.49 -6.20 -3.90
N TYR A 23 4.37 -6.87 -4.24
CA TYR A 23 4.23 -7.55 -5.54
C TYR A 23 4.06 -6.60 -6.73
N PHE A 24 3.77 -5.32 -6.47
CA PHE A 24 3.62 -4.28 -7.48
C PHE A 24 4.85 -3.36 -7.57
N ALA A 25 5.99 -3.79 -7.02
CA ALA A 25 7.25 -3.10 -7.23
C ALA A 25 7.60 -3.15 -8.72
N GLY A 26 7.60 -1.98 -9.37
CA GLY A 26 7.94 -1.89 -10.78
C GLY A 26 9.36 -2.38 -11.08
N GLN A 27 9.56 -2.89 -12.29
CA GLN A 27 10.81 -3.41 -12.80
C GLN A 27 11.41 -2.47 -13.85
N GLU A 28 12.74 -2.41 -13.88
CA GLU A 28 13.46 -1.67 -14.92
C GLU A 28 13.79 -2.59 -16.09
N LEU A 29 13.69 -2.04 -17.31
CA LEU A 29 14.21 -2.72 -18.50
C LEU A 29 15.71 -2.93 -18.39
N SER A 30 16.19 -4.03 -18.96
CA SER A 30 17.62 -4.29 -19.06
C SER A 30 18.30 -3.26 -19.98
N SER A 31 19.58 -2.97 -19.72
CA SER A 31 20.34 -2.03 -20.56
C SER A 31 20.48 -2.48 -22.02
N GLU A 32 20.29 -3.76 -22.31
CA GLU A 32 20.32 -4.32 -23.66
C GLU A 32 19.06 -3.95 -24.47
N ASP A 33 17.88 -3.86 -23.83
CA ASP A 33 16.61 -3.49 -24.47
C ASP A 33 16.59 -2.01 -24.94
N SER A 34 17.40 -1.19 -24.28
CA SER A 34 17.58 0.23 -24.62
C SER A 34 18.29 0.46 -25.96
N LYS A 35 19.03 -0.53 -26.49
CA LYS A 35 19.96 -0.35 -27.64
C LYS A 35 19.36 -0.57 -29.03
N SER A 36 18.20 -1.21 -29.16
CA SER A 36 17.64 -1.48 -30.51
C SER A 36 16.96 -0.25 -31.11
N THR A 37 17.30 0.03 -32.38
CA THR A 37 16.83 1.16 -33.22
C THR A 37 15.58 0.84 -34.05
N ILE A 38 14.99 -0.34 -33.86
CA ILE A 38 13.74 -0.74 -34.51
C ILE A 38 12.61 0.11 -33.89
N SER A 39 11.81 0.80 -34.70
CA SER A 39 10.71 1.65 -34.20
C SER A 39 9.68 0.89 -33.34
N ALA A 40 9.43 -0.40 -33.65
CA ALA A 40 8.61 -1.28 -32.81
C ALA A 40 9.19 -1.44 -31.39
N ASN A 41 10.52 -1.39 -31.23
CA ASN A 41 11.16 -1.40 -29.92
C ASN A 41 10.91 -0.09 -29.15
N GLY A 42 10.75 1.05 -29.83
CA GLY A 42 10.35 2.32 -29.19
C GLY A 42 8.96 2.21 -28.57
N ASN A 43 7.97 1.80 -29.37
CA ASN A 43 6.59 1.67 -28.89
C ASN A 43 6.45 0.62 -27.77
N SER A 44 7.17 -0.51 -27.86
CA SER A 44 7.18 -1.52 -26.79
C SER A 44 7.81 -0.99 -25.50
N LYS A 45 8.85 -0.16 -25.59
CA LYS A 45 9.47 0.48 -24.41
C LYS A 45 8.54 1.47 -23.74
N ASP A 46 7.85 2.30 -24.54
CA ASP A 46 6.89 3.26 -23.99
C ASP A 46 5.72 2.55 -23.30
N ALA A 47 5.19 1.49 -23.94
CA ALA A 47 4.13 0.67 -23.35
C ALA A 47 4.59 -0.04 -22.06
N PHE A 48 5.81 -0.59 -22.04
CA PHE A 48 6.39 -1.18 -20.83
C PHE A 48 6.49 -0.15 -19.70
N ASN A 49 7.05 1.04 -19.98
CA ASN A 49 7.17 2.10 -18.98
C ASN A 49 5.81 2.58 -18.45
N GLU A 50 4.78 2.62 -19.31
CA GLU A 50 3.41 2.96 -18.88
C GLU A 50 2.82 1.88 -17.95
N GLU A 51 3.04 0.61 -18.27
CA GLU A 51 2.62 -0.51 -17.44
C GLU A 51 3.34 -0.51 -16.08
N GLU A 52 4.66 -0.29 -16.06
CA GLU A 52 5.44 -0.21 -14.83
C GLU A 52 5.02 0.96 -13.93
N ASN A 53 4.77 2.14 -14.52
CA ASN A 53 4.22 3.28 -13.77
C ASN A 53 2.84 2.95 -13.17
N THR A 54 2.03 2.17 -13.90
CA THR A 54 0.73 1.71 -13.40
C THR A 54 0.89 0.76 -12.22
N LEU A 55 1.80 -0.21 -12.30
CA LEU A 55 2.11 -1.13 -11.20
C LEU A 55 2.58 -0.36 -9.95
N ILE A 56 3.54 0.55 -10.10
CA ILE A 56 4.03 1.39 -9.00
C ILE A 56 2.89 2.19 -8.37
N THR A 57 1.99 2.74 -9.18
CA THR A 57 0.81 3.49 -8.69
C THR A 57 -0.11 2.60 -7.85
N TYR A 58 -0.35 1.35 -8.29
CA TYR A 58 -1.13 0.39 -7.51
C TYR A 58 -0.45 0.02 -6.18
N GLY A 59 0.85 -0.27 -6.21
CA GLY A 59 1.63 -0.55 -4.99
C GLY A 59 1.54 0.59 -3.98
N ASN A 60 1.72 1.83 -4.42
CA ASN A 60 1.60 3.01 -3.56
C ASN A 60 0.18 3.19 -2.99
N GLY A 61 -0.84 2.84 -3.76
CA GLY A 61 -2.23 2.85 -3.30
C GLY A 61 -2.49 1.85 -2.17
N LEU A 62 -1.93 0.65 -2.28
CA LEU A 62 -2.01 -0.38 -1.24
C LEU A 62 -1.26 0.03 0.04
N ILE A 63 -0.06 0.60 -0.08
CA ILE A 63 0.68 1.15 1.07
C ILE A 63 -0.15 2.24 1.77
N THR A 64 -0.77 3.13 1.00
CA THR A 64 -1.65 4.17 1.56
C THR A 64 -2.85 3.56 2.30
N ALA A 65 -3.43 2.49 1.77
CA ALA A 65 -4.54 1.79 2.41
C ALA A 65 -4.11 1.11 3.73
N ALA A 66 -2.97 0.43 3.75
CA ALA A 66 -2.41 -0.18 4.96
C ALA A 66 -2.21 0.87 6.07
N ASN A 67 -1.55 2.00 5.74
CA ASN A 67 -1.34 3.10 6.67
C ASN A 67 -2.66 3.68 7.22
N ASN A 68 -3.70 3.79 6.37
CA ASN A 68 -5.00 4.28 6.83
C ASN A 68 -5.68 3.33 7.82
N ILE A 69 -5.54 2.01 7.62
CA ILE A 69 -6.09 0.99 8.52
C ILE A 69 -5.41 1.06 9.90
N GLU A 70 -4.08 1.16 9.95
CA GLU A 70 -3.34 1.31 11.21
C GLU A 70 -3.73 2.59 11.96
N ASN A 71 -3.81 3.72 11.24
CA ASN A 71 -4.18 5.01 11.80
C ASN A 71 -5.61 4.98 12.38
N LEU A 72 -6.55 4.32 11.70
CA LEU A 72 -7.92 4.15 12.20
C LEU A 72 -7.95 3.28 13.45
N GLY A 73 -7.20 2.17 13.49
CA GLY A 73 -7.12 1.32 14.69
C GLY A 73 -6.56 2.07 15.90
N THR A 74 -5.51 2.88 15.67
CA THR A 74 -4.95 3.77 16.70
C THR A 74 -6.00 4.76 17.21
N ALA A 75 -6.73 5.42 16.31
CA ALA A 75 -7.75 6.40 16.69
C ALA A 75 -8.91 5.77 17.49
N PHE A 76 -9.30 4.53 17.19
CA PHE A 76 -10.29 3.82 17.99
C PHE A 76 -9.77 3.44 19.37
N THR A 77 -8.50 3.03 19.47
CA THR A 77 -7.85 2.75 20.76
C THR A 77 -7.83 3.99 21.65
N ASP A 78 -7.41 5.14 21.10
CA ASP A 78 -7.40 6.41 21.83
C ASP A 78 -8.82 6.80 22.30
N PHE A 79 -9.83 6.59 21.45
CA PHE A 79 -11.22 6.86 21.80
C PHE A 79 -11.71 5.97 22.95
N ASP A 80 -11.41 4.67 22.91
CA ASP A 80 -11.77 3.73 23.97
C ASP A 80 -11.10 4.10 25.31
N GLU A 81 -9.84 4.55 25.28
CA GLU A 81 -9.13 5.04 26.47
C GLU A 81 -9.77 6.31 27.04
N MET A 82 -10.08 7.29 26.19
CA MET A 82 -10.76 8.53 26.59
C MET A 82 -12.13 8.24 27.22
N MET A 83 -12.90 7.32 26.64
CA MET A 83 -14.20 6.92 27.16
C MET A 83 -14.08 6.14 28.47
N ALA A 84 -13.06 5.30 28.62
CA ALA A 84 -12.79 4.59 29.87
C ALA A 84 -12.45 5.56 31.01
N GLU A 85 -11.67 6.61 30.73
CA GLU A 85 -11.33 7.66 31.70
C GLU A 85 -12.55 8.51 32.08
N ALA A 86 -13.33 8.96 31.09
CA ALA A 86 -14.54 9.76 31.33
C ALA A 86 -15.60 9.02 32.17
N ASN A 87 -15.66 7.69 32.09
CA ASN A 87 -16.59 6.86 32.88
C ASN A 87 -16.09 6.57 34.31
N ARG A 88 -14.85 6.94 34.66
CA ARG A 88 -14.28 6.79 36.01
C ARG A 88 -14.53 7.99 36.92
N THR A 89 -14.95 9.12 36.36
CA THR A 89 -15.36 10.36 37.07
C THR A 89 -16.86 10.45 37.25
#